data_AF-A0A2D2D6H2-F1
#
_entry.id   AF-A0A2D2D6H2-F1
#
_cell.length_a   1.000
_cell.length_b   1.000
_cell.length_c   1.000
_cell.angle_alpha   90.00
_cell.angle_beta   90.00
_cell.angle_gamma   90.00
#
_symmetry.space_group_name_H-M   'P 1'
#
loop_
_entity.id
_entity.type
_entity.pdbx_description
1 polymer ?
#
loop_
_entity_poly.entity_id
_entity_poly.type
_entity_poly.pdbx_seq_one_letter_code
_entity_poly.pdbx_strand_id
1 'polypeptide(L)' 'MTQRLMKAKAVLSGHVTVEAAASLLQWMIEHPKAELHMGGVTHLHAAALQAIAASRNRIASAPEDAFCAKALARLGRT' A
#
# COMPACT_ATOMS: atom_id res chain seq x y z
N MET A 1 -6.88 -7.45 9.48
CA MET A 1 -5.84 -6.80 8.67
C MET A 1 -4.55 -7.60 8.78
N THR A 2 -3.87 -7.87 7.66
CA THR A 2 -2.52 -8.43 7.71
C THR A 2 -1.56 -7.50 6.99
N GLN A 3 -0.48 -7.13 7.66
CA GLN A 3 0.64 -6.36 7.10
C GLN A 3 1.91 -7.13 7.39
N ARG A 4 2.59 -7.57 6.32
CA ARG A 4 3.89 -8.22 6.41
C ARG A 4 4.89 -7.37 5.65
N LEU A 5 5.81 -6.75 6.39
CA LEU A 5 6.88 -5.92 5.85
C LEU A 5 8.15 -6.76 5.74
N MET A 6 8.72 -6.83 4.54
CA MET A 6 9.95 -7.56 4.25
C MET A 6 10.93 -6.61 3.54
N LYS A 7 12.18 -7.01 3.37
CA LYS A 7 13.21 -6.15 2.74
C LYS A 7 12.87 -5.68 1.32
N ALA A 8 12.22 -6.53 0.53
CA ALA A 8 11.96 -6.26 -0.89
C ALA A 8 10.47 -6.07 -1.23
N LYS A 9 9.56 -6.35 -0.29
CA LYS A 9 8.12 -6.22 -0.52
C LYS A 9 7.33 -6.04 0.77
N ALA A 10 6.20 -5.35 0.67
CA ALA A 10 5.15 -5.35 1.67
C ALA A 10 3.93 -6.08 1.13
N VAL A 11 3.37 -6.99 1.92
CA VAL A 11 2.11 -7.68 1.61
C VAL A 11 1.03 -7.15 2.54
N LEU A 12 0.00 -6.54 1.95
CA LEU A 12 -1.15 -5.97 2.65
C LEU A 12 -2.41 -6.77 2.29
N SER A 13 -3.26 -7.04 3.28
CA SER A 13 -4.58 -7.64 3.06
C SER A 13 -5.61 -7.28 4.13
N GLY A 14 -6.88 -7.41 3.76
CA GLY A 14 -8.04 -6.96 4.51
C GLY A 14 -8.13 -5.44 4.56
N HIS A 15 -8.60 -4.93 5.70
CA HIS A 15 -8.80 -3.51 5.97
C HIS A 15 -7.50 -2.87 6.49
N VAL A 16 -6.82 -2.05 5.69
CA VAL A 16 -5.65 -1.30 6.14
C VAL A 16 -6.11 -0.03 6.86
N THR A 17 -5.88 0.03 8.15
CA THR A 17 -6.43 1.07 9.05
C THR A 17 -5.51 2.29 9.16
N VAL A 18 -5.92 3.28 9.96
CA VAL A 18 -5.13 4.50 10.18
C VAL A 18 -3.84 4.23 10.96
N GLU A 19 -3.88 3.29 11.91
CA GLU A 19 -2.74 2.91 12.76
C GLU A 19 -1.60 2.28 11.95
N ALA A 20 -1.94 1.62 10.85
CA ALA A 20 -1.00 1.02 9.92
C ALA A 20 -0.25 2.04 9.05
N ALA A 21 -0.84 3.23 8.83
CA ALA A 21 -0.35 4.18 7.83
C ALA A 21 1.05 4.72 8.15
N ALA A 22 1.31 5.04 9.42
CA ALA A 22 2.59 5.59 9.85
C ALA A 22 3.74 4.58 9.69
N SER A 23 3.53 3.34 10.16
CA SER A 23 4.54 2.28 10.03
C SER A 23 4.78 1.88 8.57
N LEU A 24 3.72 1.88 7.74
CA LEU A 24 3.84 1.63 6.31
C LEU A 24 4.64 2.74 5.60
N LEU A 25 4.39 4.01 5.93
CA LEU A 25 5.13 5.13 5.36
C LEU A 25 6.61 5.07 5.73
N GLN A 26 6.91 4.86 7.02
CA GLN A 26 8.29 4.71 7.49
C GLN A 26 9.01 3.60 6.72
N TRP A 27 8.38 2.43 6.60
CA TRP A 27 8.96 1.31 5.86
C TRP A 27 9.20 1.64 4.38
N MET A 28 8.28 2.33 3.71
CA MET A 28 8.45 2.74 2.31
C MET A 28 9.61 3.73 2.12
N ILE A 29 9.84 4.63 3.08
CA ILE A 29 10.98 5.55 3.07
C ILE A 29 12.31 4.77 3.16
N GLU A 30 12.38 3.78 4.03
CA GLU A 30 13.56 2.93 4.22
C GLU A 30 13.79 1.96 3.04
N HIS A 31 12.71 1.61 2.31
CA HIS A 31 12.73 0.62 1.24
C HIS A 31 12.17 1.20 -0.08
N PRO A 32 12.80 2.23 -0.68
CA PRO A 32 12.22 3.00 -1.78
C PRO A 32 12.04 2.20 -3.08
N LYS A 33 12.72 1.06 -3.22
CA LYS A 33 12.63 0.15 -4.38
C LYS A 33 11.75 -1.08 -4.13
N ALA A 34 11.21 -1.25 -2.91
CA ALA A 34 10.39 -2.41 -2.58
C ALA A 34 9.00 -2.30 -3.23
N GLU A 35 8.35 -3.46 -3.40
CA GLU A 35 7.04 -3.54 -4.03
C GLU A 35 5.90 -3.61 -3.00
N LEU A 36 4.75 -3.04 -3.37
CA LEU A 36 3.50 -3.17 -2.63
C LEU A 36 2.63 -4.23 -3.26
N HIS A 37 2.32 -5.28 -2.51
CA HIS A 37 1.44 -6.37 -2.90
C HIS A 37 0.12 -6.20 -2.15
N MET A 38 -0.92 -5.74 -2.85
CA MET A 38 -2.21 -5.36 -2.26
C MET A 38 -3.38 -6.22 -2.73
N GLY A 39 -3.10 -7.33 -3.43
CA GLY A 39 -4.13 -8.22 -4.01
C GLY A 39 -5.19 -8.78 -3.05
N GLY A 40 -5.04 -8.64 -1.73
CA GLY A 40 -6.07 -9.02 -0.76
C GLY A 40 -6.62 -7.83 0.05
N VAL A 41 -6.33 -6.59 -0.35
CA VAL A 41 -6.80 -5.38 0.34
C VAL A 41 -8.24 -5.11 -0.06
N THR A 42 -9.13 -5.13 0.94
CA THR A 42 -10.57 -4.87 0.77
C THR A 42 -10.97 -3.46 1.22
N HIS A 43 -10.06 -2.72 1.84
CA HIS A 43 -10.22 -1.30 2.15
C HIS A 43 -8.87 -0.66 2.52
N LEU A 44 -8.62 0.57 2.05
CA LEU A 44 -7.55 1.44 2.53
C LEU A 44 -8.15 2.66 3.23
N HIS A 45 -7.76 2.88 4.48
CA HIS A 45 -8.01 4.17 5.12
C HIS A 45 -7.30 5.29 4.33
N ALA A 46 -7.89 6.48 4.28
CA ALA A 46 -7.35 7.61 3.52
C ALA A 46 -5.89 7.95 3.89
N ALA A 47 -5.53 7.81 5.18
CA ALA A 47 -4.15 7.97 5.65
C ALA A 47 -3.17 6.97 5.01
N ALA A 48 -3.57 5.70 4.85
CA ALA A 48 -2.76 4.69 4.18
C ALA A 48 -2.64 4.98 2.67
N LEU A 49 -3.73 5.45 2.04
CA LEU A 49 -3.70 5.91 0.65
C LEU A 49 -2.74 7.09 0.46
N GLN A 50 -2.74 8.06 1.37
CA GLN A 50 -1.81 9.21 1.38
C GLN A 50 -0.36 8.74 1.55
N ALA A 51 -0.08 7.84 2.49
CA ALA A 51 1.24 7.26 2.69
C ALA A 51 1.74 6.58 1.40
N ILE A 52 0.90 5.78 0.76
CA ILE A 52 1.21 5.11 -0.50
C ILE A 52 1.40 6.14 -1.62
N ALA A 53 0.60 7.20 -1.69
CA ALA A 53 0.73 8.25 -2.70
C ALA A 53 2.00 9.10 -2.53
N ALA A 54 2.48 9.27 -1.29
CA ALA A 54 3.69 9.99 -0.97
C ALA A 54 4.99 9.23 -1.32
N SER A 55 4.91 7.91 -1.58
CA SER A 55 6.07 7.10 -1.94
C SER A 55 6.25 6.98 -3.47
N ARG A 56 7.29 6.26 -3.92
CA ARG A 56 7.47 5.87 -5.33
C ARG A 56 7.46 4.34 -5.52
N ASN A 57 7.13 3.61 -4.47
CA ASN A 57 7.09 2.15 -4.49
C ASN A 57 6.12 1.65 -5.58
N ARG A 58 6.55 0.62 -6.32
CA ARG A 58 5.77 -0.02 -7.37
C ARG A 58 4.61 -0.80 -6.74
N ILE A 59 3.44 -0.76 -7.36
CA ILE A 59 2.26 -1.53 -6.96
C ILE A 59 2.22 -2.79 -7.79
N ALA A 60 2.67 -3.92 -7.23
CA ALA A 60 2.77 -5.19 -7.95
C ALA A 60 1.43 -5.91 -8.08
N SER A 61 0.51 -5.72 -7.14
CA SER A 61 -0.88 -6.18 -7.21
C SER A 61 -1.80 -5.13 -6.63
N ALA A 62 -2.88 -4.81 -7.34
CA ALA A 62 -3.87 -3.81 -6.93
C ALA A 62 -4.81 -4.36 -5.84
N PRO A 63 -5.42 -3.50 -5.01
CA PRO A 63 -6.50 -3.87 -4.10
C PRO A 63 -7.70 -4.53 -4.79
N GLU A 64 -8.42 -5.38 -4.06
CA GLU A 64 -9.72 -5.92 -4.50
C GLU A 64 -10.82 -4.86 -4.46
N ASP A 65 -10.73 -3.92 -3.50
CA ASP A 65 -11.65 -2.80 -3.43
C ASP A 65 -11.52 -1.89 -4.66
N ALA A 66 -12.62 -1.74 -5.41
CA ALA A 66 -12.63 -1.02 -6.67
C ALA A 66 -12.32 0.47 -6.51
N PHE A 67 -12.71 1.10 -5.40
CA PHE A 67 -12.39 2.50 -5.13
C PHE A 67 -10.89 2.67 -4.91
N CYS A 68 -10.29 1.85 -4.04
CA CYS A 68 -8.85 1.87 -3.77
C CYS A 68 -8.03 1.58 -5.03
N ALA A 69 -8.41 0.57 -5.82
CA ALA A 69 -7.73 0.23 -7.06
C ALA A 69 -7.74 1.41 -8.05
N LYS A 70 -8.91 2.04 -8.27
CA LYS A 70 -9.03 3.21 -9.14
C LYS A 70 -8.23 4.41 -8.63
N ALA A 71 -8.24 4.67 -7.32
CA ALA A 71 -7.48 5.77 -6.73
C ALA A 71 -5.96 5.59 -6.93
N LEU A 72 -5.46 4.38 -6.70
CA LEU A 72 -4.03 4.05 -6.86
C LEU A 72 -3.58 4.03 -8.33
N ALA A 73 -4.44 3.61 -9.26
CA ALA A 73 -4.13 3.61 -10.69
C ALA A 73 -3.78 5.02 -11.22
N ARG A 74 -4.34 6.09 -10.61
CA ARG A 74 -4.04 7.48 -10.97
C ARG A 74 -2.57 7.87 -10.74
N LEU A 75 -1.83 7.08 -9.98
CA LEU A 75 -0.44 7.35 -9.65
C LEU A 75 0.52 6.86 -10.75
N GLY A 76 0.06 6.03 -11.70
CA GLY A 76 0.87 5.53 -12.82
C GLY A 76 1.99 4.57 -12.39
N ARG A 77 1.77 3.79 -11.31
CA ARG A 77 2.78 2.91 -10.67
C ARG A 77 2.40 1.42 -10.64
N THR A 78 1.33 1.07 -11.36
CA THR A 78 0.81 -0.30 -11.51
C THR A 78 1.46 -1.00 -12.69
#